data_AF-A0A117KN59-F1
#
_entry.id   AF-A0A117KN59-F1
#
_cell.length_a   1.000
_cell.length_b   1.000
_cell.length_c   1.000
_cell.angle_alpha   90.00
_cell.angle_beta   90.00
_cell.angle_gamma   90.00
#
_symmetry.space_group_name_H-M   'P 1'
#
loop_
_entity.id
_entity.type
_entity.pdbx_description
1 polymer ?
#
loop_
_entity_poly.entity_id
_entity_poly.type
_entity_poly.pdbx_seq_one_letter_code
_entity_poly.pdbx_strand_id
1 'polypeptide(L)'
;MNNWSWQAHKDKLYLLGSLIFFFLALAPLMAEASWSPSLKGNKFLPSLFFVVNKDTQNLFLFSNQSPLQEVWHLPCTTGQVRGDKLREGDKKTPEGVYFLESKLTQNLDYFLYGGVAFTLNYPNPIDRLKGKTGHGIWIHGRGQEIQAFNTQGCVAVNLKDIPLVEKHIVFAQTPVIITKNFSWAPGPEKDQEAQTLVKKIEAWAKNWRLKSKDFFSFYSSVAYIEGKKSFKSFQRQKERLFEAYPWIDVYLRDIKVVSGPDYKVTYFKQYFRSPNLTSTGIKRLYWQKQGQEWKISGEEWRSLPSKELEEEYLQTRRGEILNWLVRWVQSWQKGDLESYIAFYDPQAKQGNLIGRKKIYEHKQTLWQSDAPKRVYLGNLEVTLHPRGFKVSGIQEYESLKGYKDRGVKKIILVPSGLEFKIWQEDWKKIK
;
A
#
# COMPACT_ATOMS: atom_id res chain seq x y z
N MET A 1 62.46 65.79 -37.80
CA MET A 1 62.52 67.21 -38.15
C MET A 1 61.10 67.70 -38.36
N ASN A 2 60.80 68.83 -37.72
CA ASN A 2 59.63 69.70 -37.88
C ASN A 2 58.28 69.21 -37.36
N ASN A 3 58.06 69.59 -36.09
CA ASN A 3 56.82 70.20 -35.59
C ASN A 3 56.16 71.09 -36.64
N TRP A 4 54.83 71.25 -36.57
CA TRP A 4 54.19 72.57 -36.52
C TRP A 4 52.80 72.49 -35.89
N SER A 5 52.61 73.40 -34.94
CA SER A 5 51.43 73.71 -34.16
C SER A 5 50.44 74.61 -34.93
N TRP A 6 49.24 74.79 -34.36
CA TRP A 6 48.46 76.04 -34.16
C TRP A 6 46.95 75.70 -34.25
N GLN A 7 46.24 75.54 -33.12
CA GLN A 7 45.55 76.55 -32.31
C GLN A 7 44.18 77.02 -32.85
N ALA A 8 43.15 76.69 -32.06
CA ALA A 8 42.08 77.57 -31.56
C ALA A 8 40.63 77.36 -32.04
N HIS A 9 39.79 77.13 -31.02
CA HIS A 9 38.47 77.70 -30.72
C HIS A 9 37.15 77.01 -31.14
N LYS A 10 36.44 76.65 -30.05
CA LYS A 10 35.02 76.90 -29.69
C LYS A 10 34.04 75.73 -29.70
N ASP A 11 33.64 75.41 -28.47
CA ASP A 11 32.29 75.14 -27.97
C ASP A 11 31.45 74.06 -28.64
N LYS A 12 31.17 72.98 -27.90
CA LYS A 12 29.80 72.51 -27.61
C LYS A 12 29.79 71.41 -26.55
N LEU A 13 28.85 71.58 -25.62
CA LEU A 13 28.40 70.70 -24.53
C LEU A 13 28.64 69.19 -24.74
N TYR A 14 29.35 68.57 -23.80
CA TYR A 14 29.29 67.11 -23.58
C TYR A 14 28.21 66.81 -22.53
N LEU A 15 27.05 66.34 -22.99
CA LEU A 15 26.12 65.59 -22.16
C LEU A 15 26.64 64.15 -22.07
N LEU A 16 27.20 63.79 -20.92
CA LEU A 16 27.53 62.41 -20.55
C LEU A 16 26.23 61.60 -20.41
N GLY A 17 25.80 60.97 -21.48
CA GLY A 17 24.78 59.92 -21.44
C GLY A 17 25.42 58.59 -21.01
N SER A 18 25.43 58.31 -19.71
CA SER A 18 25.71 56.98 -19.18
C SER A 18 24.57 56.03 -19.56
N LEU A 19 24.78 55.19 -20.56
CA LEU A 19 23.94 54.03 -20.86
C LEU A 19 24.11 52.98 -19.74
N ILE A 20 23.32 53.12 -18.68
CA ILE A 20 23.12 52.07 -17.69
C ILE A 20 22.22 51.01 -18.34
N PHE A 21 22.82 49.90 -18.79
CA PHE A 21 22.07 48.69 -19.12
C PHE A 21 21.47 48.12 -17.84
N PHE A 22 20.22 48.49 -17.54
CA PHE A 22 19.38 47.76 -16.59
C PHE A 22 19.04 46.39 -17.19
N PHE A 23 19.84 45.38 -16.86
CA PHE A 23 19.41 43.99 -16.98
C PHE A 23 18.31 43.75 -15.93
N LEU A 24 17.07 44.06 -16.28
CA LEU A 24 15.88 43.56 -15.61
C LEU A 24 15.84 42.04 -15.84
N ALA A 25 16.47 41.29 -14.95
CA ALA A 25 16.23 39.86 -14.82
C ALA A 25 14.77 39.67 -14.38
N LEU A 26 13.86 39.60 -15.35
CA LEU A 26 12.53 39.02 -15.17
C LEU A 26 12.72 37.53 -14.87
N ALA A 27 13.00 37.23 -13.59
CA ALA A 27 12.77 35.89 -13.08
C ALA A 27 11.27 35.62 -13.29
N PRO A 28 10.87 34.57 -14.04
CA PRO A 28 9.47 34.22 -14.10
C PRO A 28 9.04 33.91 -12.66
N LEU A 29 8.08 34.68 -12.13
CA LEU A 29 7.27 34.28 -10.99
C LEU A 29 6.61 32.97 -11.40
N MET A 30 7.28 31.85 -11.13
CA MET A 30 6.69 30.53 -11.18
C MET A 30 5.58 30.58 -10.14
N ALA A 31 4.35 30.87 -10.58
CA ALA A 31 3.18 30.74 -9.75
C ALA A 31 3.23 29.35 -9.12
N GLU A 32 3.34 29.27 -7.78
CA GLU A 32 3.28 28.00 -7.07
C GLU A 32 1.97 27.33 -7.51
N ALA A 33 2.07 26.24 -8.29
CA ALA A 33 0.92 25.59 -8.88
C ALA A 33 0.03 25.05 -7.76
N SER A 34 -1.08 25.74 -7.49
CA SER A 34 -2.01 25.34 -6.45
C SER A 34 -2.86 24.17 -6.90
N TRP A 35 -3.02 23.17 -6.05
CA TRP A 35 -3.77 21.97 -6.38
C TRP A 35 -5.26 22.13 -6.09
N SER A 36 -6.13 21.77 -7.04
CA SER A 36 -7.58 21.76 -6.84
C SER A 36 -8.23 20.52 -7.47
N PRO A 37 -8.43 19.42 -6.73
CA PRO A 37 -8.93 18.16 -7.27
C PRO A 37 -10.42 18.19 -7.61
N SER A 38 -10.84 17.27 -8.47
CA SER A 38 -12.24 16.90 -8.67
C SER A 38 -12.49 15.53 -8.05
N LEU A 39 -13.26 15.48 -6.97
CA LEU A 39 -13.58 14.27 -6.23
C LEU A 39 -14.80 13.59 -6.84
N LYS A 40 -14.63 12.36 -7.31
CA LYS A 40 -15.68 11.59 -7.97
C LYS A 40 -15.83 10.23 -7.29
N GLY A 41 -17.07 9.88 -6.95
CA GLY A 41 -17.38 8.60 -6.33
C GLY A 41 -16.92 7.44 -7.21
N ASN A 42 -16.30 6.43 -6.60
CA ASN A 42 -15.94 5.19 -7.28
C ASN A 42 -15.68 4.08 -6.26
N LYS A 43 -15.70 2.82 -6.70
CA LYS A 43 -15.59 1.65 -5.80
C LYS A 43 -14.27 1.57 -5.00
N PHE A 44 -13.21 2.24 -5.45
CA PHE A 44 -11.89 2.24 -4.82
C PHE A 44 -11.61 3.49 -3.98
N LEU A 45 -12.50 4.49 -3.99
CA LEU A 45 -12.38 5.63 -3.09
C LEU A 45 -12.63 5.17 -1.63
N PRO A 46 -11.95 5.77 -0.62
CA PRO A 46 -12.18 5.48 0.79
C PRO A 46 -13.64 5.61 1.18
N SER A 47 -14.16 4.71 2.02
CA SER A 47 -15.56 4.77 2.48
C SER A 47 -15.86 6.04 3.26
N LEU A 48 -14.90 6.53 4.03
CA LEU A 48 -14.94 7.81 4.74
C LEU A 48 -13.57 8.51 4.62
N PHE A 49 -13.57 9.81 4.39
CA PHE A 49 -12.35 10.61 4.34
C PHE A 49 -12.64 12.10 4.59
N PHE A 50 -11.62 12.81 5.07
CA PHE A 50 -11.70 14.25 5.28
C PHE A 50 -11.15 15.03 4.09
N VAL A 51 -11.71 16.20 3.85
CA VAL A 51 -11.18 17.19 2.90
C VAL A 51 -11.06 18.54 3.59
N VAL A 52 -9.89 19.15 3.56
CA VAL A 52 -9.64 20.50 4.06
C VAL A 52 -9.55 21.43 2.85
N ASN A 53 -10.46 22.39 2.78
CA ASN A 53 -10.45 23.45 1.78
C ASN A 53 -9.80 24.69 2.38
N LYS A 54 -8.59 25.02 1.93
CA LYS A 54 -7.82 26.14 2.46
C LYS A 54 -8.34 27.50 2.00
N ASP A 55 -9.07 27.61 0.90
CA ASP A 55 -9.64 28.91 0.48
C ASP A 55 -10.91 29.24 1.27
N THR A 56 -11.80 28.27 1.46
CA THR A 56 -13.05 28.46 2.21
C THR A 56 -12.90 28.24 3.72
N GLN A 57 -11.73 27.77 4.17
CA GLN A 57 -11.44 27.49 5.57
C GLN A 57 -12.45 26.51 6.19
N ASN A 58 -12.75 25.42 5.47
CA ASN A 58 -13.68 24.39 5.92
C ASN A 58 -13.05 23.00 5.93
N LEU A 59 -13.40 22.20 6.94
CA LEU A 59 -13.14 20.77 7.04
C LEU A 59 -14.43 20.02 6.70
N PHE A 60 -14.38 19.20 5.65
CA PHE A 60 -15.48 18.37 5.17
C PHE A 60 -15.26 16.91 5.54
N LEU A 61 -16.33 16.19 5.85
CA LEU A 61 -16.36 14.73 5.85
C LEU A 61 -17.15 14.23 4.64
N PHE A 62 -16.53 13.34 3.86
CA PHE A 62 -17.17 12.65 2.75
C PHE A 62 -17.40 11.17 3.07
N SER A 63 -18.52 10.65 2.59
CA SER A 63 -18.85 9.22 2.58
C SER A 63 -18.96 8.72 1.16
N ASN A 64 -18.27 7.63 0.85
CA ASN A 64 -18.35 6.94 -0.43
C ASN A 64 -18.99 5.56 -0.25
N GLN A 65 -20.28 5.58 0.12
CA GLN A 65 -21.13 4.39 0.16
C GLN A 65 -21.91 4.19 -1.16
N SER A 66 -21.48 4.88 -2.22
CA SER A 66 -22.06 4.88 -3.57
C SER A 66 -23.53 5.30 -3.58
N PRO A 67 -23.85 6.58 -3.84
CA PRO A 67 -22.95 7.62 -4.38
C PRO A 67 -21.97 8.21 -3.36
N LEU A 68 -21.01 9.00 -3.83
CA LEU A 68 -20.22 9.90 -3.00
C LEU A 68 -21.13 11.01 -2.45
N GLN A 69 -21.02 11.31 -1.16
CA GLN A 69 -21.84 12.31 -0.50
C GLN A 69 -21.00 13.11 0.50
N GLU A 70 -21.25 14.40 0.58
CA GLU A 70 -20.85 15.21 1.72
C GLU A 70 -21.73 14.83 2.92
N VAL A 71 -21.11 14.45 4.04
CA VAL A 71 -21.82 14.10 5.28
C VAL A 71 -22.04 15.34 6.13
N TRP A 72 -21.00 16.16 6.29
CA TRP A 72 -21.02 17.44 6.97
C TRP A 72 -19.76 18.24 6.61
N HIS A 73 -19.80 19.53 6.89
CA HIS A 73 -18.60 20.38 6.96
C HIS A 73 -18.65 21.29 8.18
N LEU A 74 -17.48 21.74 8.60
CA LEU A 74 -17.29 22.60 9.75
C LEU A 74 -16.28 23.71 9.42
N PRO A 75 -16.43 24.92 9.98
CA PRO A 75 -15.39 25.93 9.93
C PRO A 75 -14.10 25.39 10.55
N CYS A 76 -12.98 25.67 9.90
CA CYS A 76 -11.65 25.40 10.40
C CYS A 76 -10.75 26.62 10.19
N THR A 77 -9.52 26.58 10.71
CA THR A 77 -8.47 27.51 10.29
C THR A 77 -7.21 26.76 9.91
N THR A 78 -6.54 27.25 8.88
CA THR A 78 -5.25 26.73 8.40
C THR A 78 -4.10 27.70 8.70
N GLY A 79 -2.92 27.42 8.16
CA GLY A 79 -1.71 28.22 8.32
C GLY A 79 -1.89 29.68 7.89
N GLN A 80 -1.14 30.57 8.53
CA GLN A 80 -1.09 32.02 8.26
C GLN A 80 -0.71 32.36 6.83
N VAL A 81 0.08 31.51 6.17
CA VAL A 81 0.57 31.76 4.82
C VAL A 81 -0.14 30.83 3.85
N ARG A 82 -0.63 31.40 2.74
CA ARG A 82 -1.26 30.66 1.64
C ARG A 82 -0.24 29.84 0.84
N GLY A 83 -0.73 28.89 0.06
CA GLY A 83 0.10 28.01 -0.77
C GLY A 83 0.60 26.77 -0.04
N ASP A 84 1.31 25.91 -0.76
CA ASP A 84 1.77 24.61 -0.26
C ASP A 84 2.97 24.76 0.69
N LYS A 85 3.01 23.93 1.73
CA LYS A 85 4.09 23.90 2.71
C LYS A 85 5.35 23.32 2.09
N LEU A 86 6.45 24.07 2.15
CA LEU A 86 7.74 23.70 1.57
C LEU A 86 8.84 23.55 2.63
N ARG A 87 8.80 24.34 3.71
CA ARG A 87 9.90 24.40 4.67
C ARG A 87 9.37 24.47 6.10
N GLU A 88 10.20 24.03 7.05
CA GLU A 88 9.94 24.27 8.46
C GLU A 88 9.78 25.77 8.76
N GLY A 89 8.81 26.12 9.62
CA GLY A 89 8.56 27.51 9.99
C GLY A 89 7.90 28.40 8.93
N ASP A 90 7.61 27.91 7.72
CA ASP A 90 6.97 28.72 6.65
C ASP A 90 5.50 29.11 6.91
N LYS A 91 4.92 28.61 8.00
CA LYS A 91 3.54 28.84 8.45
C LYS A 91 2.46 28.49 7.42
N LYS A 92 2.78 27.64 6.45
CA LYS A 92 1.84 27.13 5.45
C LYS A 92 1.26 25.79 5.91
N THR A 93 0.00 25.52 5.58
CA THR A 93 -0.58 24.17 5.67
C THR A 93 -0.30 23.40 4.39
N PRO A 94 0.22 22.16 4.45
CA PRO A 94 0.61 21.41 3.26
C PRO A 94 -0.57 21.07 2.35
N GLU A 95 -0.32 20.93 1.05
CA GLU A 95 -1.28 20.41 0.07
C GLU A 95 -0.91 18.98 -0.33
N GLY A 96 -1.87 18.06 -0.25
CA GLY A 96 -1.63 16.65 -0.52
C GLY A 96 -2.60 15.70 0.18
N VAL A 97 -2.24 14.41 0.16
CA VAL A 97 -2.94 13.34 0.87
C VAL A 97 -2.13 12.94 2.09
N TYR A 98 -2.77 13.02 3.25
CA TYR A 98 -2.22 12.68 4.54
C TYR A 98 -3.09 11.64 5.24
N PHE A 99 -2.57 11.04 6.29
CA PHE A 99 -3.29 10.08 7.12
C PHE A 99 -3.15 10.46 8.59
N LEU A 100 -4.21 10.25 9.34
CA LEU A 100 -4.23 10.46 10.79
C LEU A 100 -3.51 9.30 11.47
N GLU A 101 -2.50 9.59 12.29
CA GLU A 101 -1.59 8.57 12.84
C GLU A 101 -1.81 8.31 14.33
N SER A 102 -2.08 9.35 15.13
CA SER A 102 -2.27 9.19 16.58
C SER A 102 -3.08 10.33 17.18
N LYS A 103 -3.62 10.11 18.39
CA LYS A 103 -4.24 11.12 19.24
C LYS A 103 -3.24 11.62 20.28
N LEU A 104 -3.17 12.93 20.46
CA LEU A 104 -2.45 13.62 21.52
C LEU A 104 -3.47 14.26 22.47
N THR A 105 -3.26 14.08 23.77
CA THR A 105 -4.09 14.68 24.85
C THR A 105 -3.26 15.31 25.97
N GLN A 106 -1.93 15.32 25.83
CA GLN A 106 -1.00 15.78 26.85
C GLN A 106 -0.01 16.79 26.25
N ASN A 107 0.50 17.69 27.08
CA ASN A 107 1.46 18.73 26.70
C ASN A 107 0.97 19.61 25.53
N LEU A 108 -0.33 19.85 25.49
CA LEU A 108 -0.98 20.73 24.52
C LEU A 108 -1.37 22.02 25.23
N ASP A 109 -0.82 23.14 24.78
CA ASP A 109 -1.33 24.46 25.18
C ASP A 109 -2.84 24.53 24.86
N TYR A 110 -3.65 24.78 25.89
CA TYR A 110 -5.10 24.72 25.75
C TYR A 110 -5.64 25.79 24.81
N PHE A 111 -5.09 27.00 24.85
CA PHE A 111 -5.56 28.10 24.01
C PHE A 111 -5.28 27.82 22.53
N LEU A 112 -4.11 27.27 22.22
CA LEU A 112 -3.70 26.94 20.86
C LEU A 112 -4.33 25.65 20.34
N TYR A 113 -4.44 24.61 21.16
CA TYR A 113 -4.74 23.24 20.72
C TYR A 113 -6.01 22.61 21.32
N GLY A 114 -6.72 23.33 22.20
CA GLY A 114 -8.01 22.88 22.75
C GLY A 114 -7.95 21.54 23.50
N GLY A 115 -6.76 21.09 23.93
CA GLY A 115 -6.56 19.86 24.70
C GLY A 115 -6.57 18.54 23.91
N VAL A 116 -6.89 18.55 22.61
CA VAL A 116 -6.85 17.34 21.76
C VAL A 116 -6.30 17.66 20.38
N ALA A 117 -5.35 16.85 19.91
CA ALA A 117 -4.82 16.91 18.56
C ALA A 117 -4.70 15.52 17.91
N PHE A 118 -4.91 15.46 16.61
CA PHE A 118 -4.74 14.26 15.77
C PHE A 118 -3.60 14.50 14.80
N THR A 119 -2.57 13.67 14.86
CA THR A 119 -1.34 13.90 14.09
C THR A 119 -1.51 13.46 12.63
N LEU A 120 -1.01 14.26 11.69
CA LEU A 120 -0.87 13.85 10.29
C LEU A 120 0.54 13.31 10.03
N ASN A 121 0.67 12.42 9.04
CA ASN A 121 1.96 11.91 8.58
C ASN A 121 2.78 12.90 7.70
N TYR A 122 2.60 14.22 7.87
CA TYR A 122 3.43 15.20 7.18
C TYR A 122 4.85 15.25 7.77
N PRO A 123 5.91 15.34 6.95
CA PRO A 123 5.90 15.23 5.49
C PRO A 123 5.70 13.78 5.06
N ASN A 124 4.82 13.51 4.10
CA ASN A 124 4.61 12.17 3.56
C ASN A 124 5.80 11.76 2.64
N PRO A 125 5.88 10.53 2.10
CA PRO A 125 6.99 10.13 1.24
C PRO A 125 7.25 11.04 0.03
N ILE A 126 6.20 11.55 -0.62
CA ILE A 126 6.35 12.45 -1.77
C ILE A 126 6.81 13.84 -1.34
N ASP A 127 6.32 14.32 -0.19
CA ASP A 127 6.81 15.57 0.39
C ASP A 127 8.33 15.51 0.66
N ARG A 128 8.79 14.41 1.26
CA ARG A 128 10.23 14.18 1.52
C ARG A 128 11.03 14.06 0.23
N LEU A 129 10.51 13.37 -0.78
CA LEU A 129 11.14 13.25 -2.09
C LEU A 129 11.31 14.64 -2.75
N LYS A 130 10.34 15.54 -2.56
CA LYS A 130 10.39 16.94 -3.03
C LYS A 130 11.25 17.86 -2.16
N GLY A 131 11.93 17.33 -1.15
CA GLY A 131 12.77 18.11 -0.24
C GLY A 131 11.98 19.01 0.72
N LYS A 132 10.68 18.76 0.92
CA LYS A 132 9.89 19.51 1.89
C LYS A 132 10.32 19.14 3.32
N THR A 133 10.40 20.15 4.18
CA THR A 133 10.84 20.00 5.59
C THR A 133 9.79 20.48 6.59
N GLY A 134 10.05 20.23 7.88
CA GLY A 134 9.13 20.50 8.98
C GLY A 134 8.42 19.25 9.47
N HIS A 135 7.56 19.43 10.47
CA HIS A 135 6.84 18.38 11.18
C HIS A 135 5.63 18.99 11.91
N GLY A 136 4.90 18.20 12.70
CA GLY A 136 3.92 18.74 13.65
C GLY A 136 2.63 19.30 13.04
N ILE A 137 2.22 18.83 11.85
CA ILE A 137 0.95 19.23 11.24
C ILE A 137 -0.17 18.35 11.82
N TRP A 138 -1.11 18.97 12.52
CA TRP A 138 -2.19 18.27 13.22
C TRP A 138 -3.56 18.80 12.83
N ILE A 139 -4.60 17.98 13.05
CA ILE A 139 -5.98 18.45 13.19
C ILE A 139 -6.27 18.56 14.69
N HIS A 140 -6.62 19.73 15.21
CA HIS A 140 -6.79 19.93 16.66
C HIS A 140 -7.95 20.85 17.00
N GLY A 141 -8.35 20.84 18.28
CA GLY A 141 -9.32 21.81 18.80
C GLY A 141 -8.69 23.18 18.98
N ARG A 142 -9.48 24.22 19.23
CA ARG A 142 -8.95 25.54 19.62
C ARG A 142 -9.71 26.04 20.84
N GLY A 143 -9.00 26.51 21.86
CA GLY A 143 -9.59 27.10 23.06
C GLY A 143 -10.08 28.53 22.87
N GLN A 144 -9.89 29.10 21.68
CA GLN A 144 -10.30 30.44 21.26
C GLN A 144 -11.14 30.35 20.00
N GLU A 145 -11.87 31.43 19.69
CA GLU A 145 -12.63 31.55 18.45
C GLU A 145 -11.73 31.39 17.22
N ILE A 146 -12.27 30.70 16.20
CA ILE A 146 -11.55 30.48 14.94
C ILE A 146 -11.57 31.74 14.09
N GLN A 147 -10.38 32.17 13.73
CA GLN A 147 -10.15 33.17 12.69
C GLN A 147 -9.42 32.49 11.53
N ALA A 148 -9.81 32.81 10.29
CA ALA A 148 -9.18 32.27 9.09
C ALA A 148 -7.66 32.52 9.10
N PHE A 149 -6.88 31.55 8.59
CA PHE A 149 -5.42 31.65 8.45
C PHE A 149 -4.69 32.03 9.76
N ASN A 150 -5.03 31.38 10.87
CA ASN A 150 -4.53 31.70 12.20
C ASN A 150 -3.84 30.51 12.88
N THR A 151 -3.12 29.67 12.13
CA THR A 151 -2.22 28.64 12.69
C THR A 151 -0.81 28.75 12.11
N GLN A 152 0.14 27.98 12.66
CA GLN A 152 1.49 27.84 12.07
C GLN A 152 1.57 26.73 11.01
N GLY A 153 0.42 26.17 10.59
CA GLY A 153 0.35 25.10 9.60
C GLY A 153 -0.66 24.01 9.92
N CYS A 154 -1.08 23.88 11.18
CA CYS A 154 -2.14 22.96 11.59
C CYS A 154 -3.52 23.33 11.03
N VAL A 155 -4.45 22.39 11.12
CA VAL A 155 -5.88 22.59 10.84
C VAL A 155 -6.60 22.61 12.19
N ALA A 156 -7.09 23.77 12.62
CA ALA A 156 -7.82 23.88 13.89
C ALA A 156 -9.33 23.95 13.66
N VAL A 157 -10.12 23.24 14.47
CA VAL A 157 -11.59 23.29 14.50
C VAL A 157 -12.07 23.75 15.89
N ASN A 158 -13.34 24.16 16.01
CA ASN A 158 -13.84 24.62 17.31
C ASN A 158 -13.81 23.46 18.31
N LEU A 159 -13.58 23.77 19.58
CA LEU A 159 -13.51 22.75 20.62
C LEU A 159 -14.76 21.86 20.68
N LYS A 160 -15.95 22.45 20.50
CA LYS A 160 -17.23 21.74 20.48
C LYS A 160 -17.36 20.71 19.34
N ASP A 161 -16.58 20.86 18.27
CA ASP A 161 -16.66 20.03 17.07
C ASP A 161 -15.70 18.83 17.11
N ILE A 162 -14.73 18.83 18.04
CA ILE A 162 -13.73 17.76 18.16
C ILE A 162 -14.35 16.36 18.35
N PRO A 163 -15.38 16.16 19.20
CA PRO A 163 -16.02 14.86 19.31
C PRO A 163 -16.63 14.35 17.99
N LEU A 164 -17.16 15.27 17.16
CA LEU A 164 -17.72 14.91 15.85
C LEU A 164 -16.61 14.47 14.87
N VAL A 165 -15.48 15.18 14.87
CA VAL A 165 -14.31 14.80 14.06
C VAL A 165 -13.77 13.45 14.52
N GLU A 166 -13.53 13.28 15.82
CA GLU A 166 -12.93 12.08 16.42
C GLU A 166 -13.69 10.81 16.09
N LYS A 167 -15.03 10.86 16.16
CA LYS A 167 -15.93 9.73 15.88
C LYS A 167 -15.67 9.06 14.52
N HIS A 168 -15.11 9.79 13.54
CA HIS A 168 -14.90 9.30 12.18
C HIS A 168 -13.42 8.98 11.88
N ILE A 169 -12.56 8.99 12.89
CA ILE A 169 -11.14 8.67 12.74
C ILE A 169 -10.91 7.18 13.02
N VAL A 170 -10.35 6.51 12.02
CA VAL A 170 -9.66 5.23 12.18
C VAL A 170 -8.18 5.50 11.90
N PHE A 171 -7.37 5.50 12.96
CA PHE A 171 -5.94 5.78 12.84
C PHE A 171 -5.26 4.84 11.84
N ALA A 172 -4.28 5.40 11.15
CA ALA A 172 -3.58 4.84 10.01
C ALA A 172 -4.41 4.57 8.74
N GLN A 173 -5.74 4.72 8.76
CA GLN A 173 -6.62 4.37 7.64
C GLN A 173 -7.42 5.54 7.09
N THR A 174 -7.87 6.47 7.94
CA THR A 174 -8.65 7.64 7.50
C THR A 174 -7.74 8.65 6.78
N PRO A 175 -7.94 8.89 5.47
CA PRO A 175 -7.18 9.89 4.75
C PRO A 175 -7.74 11.29 4.99
N VAL A 176 -6.84 12.27 4.93
CA VAL A 176 -7.11 13.70 4.96
C VAL A 176 -6.53 14.30 3.69
N ILE A 177 -7.41 14.78 2.82
CA ILE A 177 -7.03 15.49 1.60
C ILE A 177 -6.97 16.98 1.95
N ILE A 178 -5.79 17.59 1.86
CA ILE A 178 -5.65 19.03 2.08
C ILE A 178 -5.38 19.70 0.74
N THR A 179 -6.20 20.67 0.38
CA THR A 179 -6.17 21.29 -0.94
C THR A 179 -6.51 22.78 -0.85
N LYS A 180 -6.10 23.55 -1.86
CA LYS A 180 -6.50 24.95 -1.96
C LYS A 180 -8.03 25.07 -2.08
N ASN A 181 -8.60 24.35 -3.05
CA ASN A 181 -10.04 24.30 -3.32
C ASN A 181 -10.38 22.96 -3.99
N PHE A 182 -11.63 22.57 -4.12
CA PHE A 182 -11.99 21.34 -4.84
C PHE A 182 -13.40 21.42 -5.44
N SER A 183 -13.69 20.50 -6.35
CA SER A 183 -15.04 20.20 -6.82
C SER A 183 -15.36 18.75 -6.52
N TRP A 184 -16.65 18.39 -6.45
CA TRP A 184 -17.04 16.99 -6.29
C TRP A 184 -18.35 16.66 -7.00
N ALA A 185 -18.53 15.38 -7.34
CA ALA A 185 -19.76 14.87 -7.95
C ALA A 185 -20.17 13.52 -7.31
N PRO A 186 -21.49 13.26 -7.11
CA PRO A 186 -21.96 12.04 -6.44
C PRO A 186 -21.74 10.74 -7.22
N GLY A 187 -21.71 10.82 -8.56
CA GLY A 187 -21.85 9.66 -9.43
C GLY A 187 -20.76 8.60 -9.26
N PRO A 188 -21.09 7.29 -9.36
CA PRO A 188 -20.10 6.25 -9.48
C PRO A 188 -19.46 6.34 -10.86
N GLU A 189 -18.30 7.00 -10.93
CA GLU A 189 -17.52 7.08 -12.15
C GLU A 189 -16.62 5.85 -12.29
N LYS A 190 -16.48 5.36 -13.53
CA LYS A 190 -15.42 4.42 -13.86
C LYS A 190 -14.08 5.17 -13.83
N ASP A 191 -13.41 5.18 -12.68
CA ASP A 191 -12.03 5.66 -12.60
C ASP A 191 -11.09 4.60 -13.20
N GLN A 192 -10.74 4.80 -14.48
CA GLN A 192 -9.85 3.91 -15.23
C GLN A 192 -8.44 3.89 -14.65
N GLU A 193 -7.95 5.01 -14.10
CA GLU A 193 -6.62 5.06 -13.50
C GLU A 193 -6.59 4.31 -12.16
N ALA A 194 -7.63 4.44 -11.32
CA ALA A 194 -7.74 3.66 -10.09
C ALA A 194 -7.80 2.15 -10.39
N GLN A 195 -8.57 1.74 -11.40
CA GLN A 195 -8.59 0.34 -11.86
C GLN A 195 -7.20 -0.15 -12.31
N THR A 196 -6.47 0.67 -13.06
CA THR A 196 -5.10 0.36 -13.48
C THR A 196 -4.16 0.19 -12.29
N LEU A 197 -4.23 1.06 -11.28
CA LEU A 197 -3.41 0.95 -10.07
C LEU A 197 -3.75 -0.29 -9.25
N VAL A 198 -5.03 -0.64 -9.11
CA VAL A 198 -5.45 -1.85 -8.40
C VAL A 198 -4.88 -3.10 -9.07
N LYS A 199 -4.98 -3.20 -10.40
CA LYS A 199 -4.35 -4.30 -11.16
C LYS A 199 -2.83 -4.34 -10.98
N LYS A 200 -2.17 -3.16 -10.93
CA LYS A 200 -0.72 -3.08 -10.67
C LYS A 200 -0.38 -3.58 -9.26
N ILE A 201 -1.18 -3.29 -8.25
CA ILE A 201 -0.99 -3.77 -6.87
C ILE A 201 -1.15 -5.28 -6.79
N GLU A 202 -2.17 -5.84 -7.44
CA GLU A 202 -2.37 -7.29 -7.51
C GLU A 202 -1.17 -7.97 -8.20
N ALA A 203 -0.67 -7.39 -9.30
CA ALA A 203 0.52 -7.87 -9.99
C ALA A 203 1.79 -7.72 -9.13
N TRP A 204 1.92 -6.63 -8.36
CA TRP A 204 3.01 -6.41 -7.42
C TRP A 204 3.02 -7.48 -6.33
N ALA A 205 1.87 -7.78 -5.71
CA ALA A 205 1.76 -8.83 -4.70
C ALA A 205 2.02 -10.22 -5.29
N LYS A 206 1.52 -10.50 -6.49
CA LYS A 206 1.82 -11.75 -7.23
C LYS A 206 3.33 -11.92 -7.42
N ASN A 207 4.02 -10.89 -7.91
CA ASN A 207 5.47 -10.95 -8.12
C ASN A 207 6.26 -11.08 -6.81
N TRP A 208 5.76 -10.49 -5.72
CA TRP A 208 6.35 -10.67 -4.40
C TRP A 208 6.20 -12.13 -3.90
N ARG A 209 5.01 -12.72 -4.01
CA ARG A 209 4.77 -14.14 -3.67
C ARG A 209 5.67 -15.08 -4.47
N LEU A 210 5.84 -14.79 -5.76
CA LEU A 210 6.72 -15.51 -6.67
C LEU A 210 8.22 -15.27 -6.42
N LYS A 211 8.57 -14.28 -5.58
CA LYS A 211 9.96 -13.82 -5.41
C LYS A 211 10.61 -13.42 -6.75
N SER A 212 9.82 -12.90 -7.68
CA SER A 212 10.26 -12.53 -9.02
C SER A 212 11.08 -11.23 -8.99
N LYS A 213 12.09 -11.13 -9.86
CA LYS A 213 12.82 -9.87 -10.09
C LYS A 213 11.92 -8.77 -10.64
N ASP A 214 10.83 -9.13 -11.33
CA ASP A 214 9.84 -8.18 -11.85
C ASP A 214 9.13 -7.41 -10.74
N PHE A 215 9.18 -7.88 -9.49
CA PHE A 215 8.74 -7.13 -8.31
C PHE A 215 9.38 -5.73 -8.25
N PHE A 216 10.64 -5.62 -8.65
CA PHE A 216 11.36 -4.34 -8.62
C PHE A 216 10.94 -3.40 -9.75
N SER A 217 10.31 -3.91 -10.83
CA SER A 217 9.83 -3.09 -11.94
C SER A 217 8.67 -2.17 -11.55
N PHE A 218 7.97 -2.42 -10.44
CA PHE A 218 6.90 -1.55 -9.95
C PHE A 218 7.44 -0.27 -9.31
N TYR A 219 8.72 -0.22 -8.98
CA TYR A 219 9.34 0.87 -8.24
C TYR A 219 10.07 1.84 -9.17
N SER A 220 10.15 3.10 -8.74
CA SER A 220 11.03 4.08 -9.36
C SER A 220 12.49 3.79 -9.00
N SER A 221 13.36 3.67 -10.00
CA SER A 221 14.80 3.49 -9.76
C SER A 221 15.52 4.80 -9.41
N VAL A 222 14.93 5.94 -9.77
CA VAL A 222 15.52 7.29 -9.66
C VAL A 222 14.91 8.15 -8.56
N ALA A 223 13.64 7.92 -8.24
CA ALA A 223 12.83 8.75 -7.37
C ALA A 223 12.06 7.89 -6.37
N TYR A 224 12.79 7.13 -5.54
CA TYR A 224 12.22 6.27 -4.51
C TYR A 224 12.80 6.57 -3.13
N ILE A 225 11.91 6.65 -2.14
CA ILE A 225 12.27 6.85 -0.74
C ILE A 225 11.51 5.91 0.20
N GLU A 226 12.27 5.17 1.00
CA GLU A 226 11.76 4.41 2.16
C GLU A 226 12.57 4.82 3.40
N GLY A 227 12.03 5.76 4.17
CA GLY A 227 12.80 6.43 5.22
C GLY A 227 14.01 7.16 4.64
N LYS A 228 15.23 6.69 4.96
CA LYS A 228 16.50 7.23 4.42
C LYS A 228 17.17 6.33 3.37
N LYS A 229 16.51 5.25 2.93
CA LYS A 229 17.10 4.24 2.04
C LYS A 229 16.90 4.60 0.56
N SER A 230 17.94 4.39 -0.25
CA SER A 230 17.84 4.44 -1.71
C SER A 230 17.21 3.17 -2.28
N PHE A 231 16.69 3.25 -3.50
CA PHE A 231 16.13 2.09 -4.21
C PHE A 231 17.10 0.90 -4.28
N LYS A 232 18.38 1.15 -4.56
CA LYS A 232 19.41 0.09 -4.64
C LYS A 232 19.61 -0.62 -3.30
N SER A 233 19.54 0.09 -2.18
CA SER A 233 19.62 -0.50 -0.84
C SER A 233 18.39 -1.35 -0.55
N PHE A 234 17.20 -0.82 -0.86
CA PHE A 234 15.93 -1.53 -0.74
C PHE A 234 15.92 -2.83 -1.57
N GLN A 235 16.31 -2.75 -2.84
CA GLN A 235 16.38 -3.90 -3.74
C GLN A 235 17.27 -5.01 -3.18
N ARG A 236 18.52 -4.67 -2.81
CA ARG A 236 19.45 -5.64 -2.21
C ARG A 236 18.91 -6.28 -0.94
N GLN A 237 18.24 -5.50 -0.09
CA GLN A 237 17.62 -6.02 1.11
C GLN A 237 16.51 -7.03 0.76
N LYS A 238 15.64 -6.70 -0.20
CA LYS A 238 14.55 -7.58 -0.63
C LYS A 238 15.04 -8.85 -1.33
N GLU A 239 16.07 -8.75 -2.17
CA GLU A 239 16.71 -9.90 -2.81
C GLU A 239 17.23 -10.90 -1.77
N ARG A 240 17.93 -10.44 -0.73
CA ARG A 240 18.37 -11.29 0.39
C ARG A 240 17.19 -11.97 1.10
N LEU A 241 16.08 -11.27 1.28
CA LEU A 241 14.86 -11.85 1.88
C LEU A 241 14.20 -12.89 0.96
N PHE A 242 14.23 -12.68 -0.36
CA PHE A 242 13.72 -13.63 -1.34
C PHE A 242 14.54 -14.92 -1.34
N GLU A 243 15.86 -14.81 -1.21
CA GLU A 243 16.74 -15.98 -1.07
C GLU A 243 16.54 -16.70 0.27
N ALA A 244 16.41 -15.95 1.37
CA ALA A 244 16.31 -16.52 2.72
C ALA A 244 14.97 -17.21 2.99
N TYR A 245 13.87 -16.74 2.40
CA TYR A 245 12.54 -17.32 2.65
C TYR A 245 12.22 -18.45 1.67
N PRO A 246 11.94 -19.68 2.15
CA PRO A 246 11.53 -20.79 1.29
C PRO A 246 10.32 -20.42 0.41
N TRP A 247 9.36 -19.71 1.00
CA TRP A 247 8.21 -19.14 0.32
C TRP A 247 7.79 -17.83 0.96
N ILE A 248 7.07 -17.02 0.18
CA ILE A 248 6.43 -15.78 0.61
C ILE A 248 4.96 -15.86 0.21
N ASP A 249 4.06 -15.52 1.12
CA ASP A 249 2.65 -15.33 0.82
C ASP A 249 2.22 -13.92 1.21
N VAL A 250 1.42 -13.30 0.35
CA VAL A 250 0.93 -11.93 0.51
C VAL A 250 -0.56 -11.92 0.18
N TYR A 251 -1.36 -11.49 1.13
CA TYR A 251 -2.79 -11.31 0.99
C TYR A 251 -3.15 -9.84 1.20
N LEU A 252 -3.98 -9.33 0.31
CA LEU A 252 -4.38 -7.93 0.26
C LEU A 252 -5.88 -7.83 0.47
N ARG A 253 -6.31 -6.83 1.24
CA ARG A 253 -7.72 -6.55 1.47
C ARG A 253 -7.98 -5.05 1.48
N ASP A 254 -9.19 -4.68 1.06
CA ASP A 254 -9.69 -3.29 1.06
C ASP A 254 -8.77 -2.29 0.34
N ILE A 255 -8.36 -2.59 -0.91
CA ILE A 255 -7.53 -1.68 -1.69
C ILE A 255 -8.30 -0.38 -1.99
N LYS A 256 -7.75 0.73 -1.50
CA LYS A 256 -8.23 2.08 -1.75
C LYS A 256 -7.25 2.90 -2.56
N VAL A 257 -7.76 3.88 -3.31
CA VAL A 257 -7.00 4.80 -4.14
C VAL A 257 -7.42 6.24 -3.82
N VAL A 258 -6.45 7.11 -3.54
CA VAL A 258 -6.65 8.53 -3.27
C VAL A 258 -5.73 9.34 -4.17
N SER A 259 -6.28 10.35 -4.86
CA SER A 259 -5.52 11.23 -5.74
C SER A 259 -4.91 12.38 -4.95
N GLY A 260 -3.59 12.57 -5.08
CA GLY A 260 -2.86 13.76 -4.67
C GLY A 260 -2.62 14.71 -5.86
N PRO A 261 -1.78 15.76 -5.69
CA PRO A 261 -1.44 16.71 -6.74
C PRO A 261 -0.83 16.07 -8.00
N ASP A 262 0.32 15.43 -7.86
CA ASP A 262 1.12 14.81 -8.92
C ASP A 262 1.44 13.33 -8.62
N TYR A 263 0.74 12.76 -7.64
CA TYR A 263 0.86 11.38 -7.22
C TYR A 263 -0.51 10.79 -6.88
N LYS A 264 -0.58 9.46 -6.81
CA LYS A 264 -1.70 8.74 -6.20
C LYS A 264 -1.21 7.94 -5.02
N VAL A 265 -2.03 7.79 -4.00
CA VAL A 265 -1.75 6.90 -2.87
C VAL A 265 -2.70 5.74 -2.93
N THR A 266 -2.16 4.53 -2.91
CA THR A 266 -2.96 3.35 -2.65
C THR A 266 -2.68 2.84 -1.25
N TYR A 267 -3.71 2.48 -0.51
CA TYR A 267 -3.55 1.86 0.79
C TYR A 267 -4.49 0.67 0.95
N PHE A 268 -4.02 -0.33 1.70
CA PHE A 268 -4.70 -1.60 1.85
C PHE A 268 -4.24 -2.31 3.13
N LYS A 269 -5.11 -3.17 3.64
CA LYS A 269 -4.72 -4.16 4.66
C LYS A 269 -3.86 -5.23 3.98
N GLN A 270 -2.76 -5.60 4.62
CA GLN A 270 -1.85 -6.62 4.14
C GLN A 270 -1.64 -7.66 5.23
N TYR A 271 -1.78 -8.93 4.85
CA TYR A 271 -1.33 -10.08 5.63
C TYR A 271 -0.15 -10.73 4.89
N PHE A 272 1.05 -10.59 5.46
CA PHE A 272 2.28 -11.19 4.94
C PHE A 272 2.63 -12.42 5.77
N ARG A 273 3.06 -13.49 5.10
CA ARG A 273 3.50 -14.70 5.76
C ARG A 273 4.70 -15.36 5.07
N SER A 274 5.62 -15.86 5.89
CA SER A 274 6.65 -16.84 5.58
C SER A 274 6.79 -17.80 6.78
N PRO A 275 7.59 -18.88 6.73
CA PRO A 275 7.61 -19.90 7.78
C PRO A 275 7.79 -19.40 9.22
N ASN A 276 8.56 -18.32 9.39
CA ASN A 276 8.92 -17.77 10.70
C ASN A 276 8.60 -16.28 10.83
N LEU A 277 7.85 -15.71 9.89
CA LEU A 277 7.47 -14.30 9.93
C LEU A 277 6.02 -14.15 9.49
N THR A 278 5.22 -13.55 10.37
CA THR A 278 3.89 -13.07 10.03
C THR A 278 3.84 -11.59 10.35
N SER A 279 3.29 -10.78 9.44
CA SER A 279 3.03 -9.38 9.71
C SER A 279 1.71 -8.94 9.12
N THR A 280 1.00 -8.13 9.89
CA THR A 280 -0.32 -7.61 9.55
C THR A 280 -0.36 -6.12 9.79
N GLY A 281 -1.01 -5.40 8.89
CA GLY A 281 -0.99 -3.95 8.94
C GLY A 281 -1.52 -3.27 7.70
N ILE A 282 -1.38 -1.95 7.69
CA ILE A 282 -1.73 -1.11 6.55
C ILE A 282 -0.45 -0.79 5.79
N LYS A 283 -0.44 -1.17 4.51
CA LYS A 283 0.58 -0.74 3.56
C LYS A 283 0.04 0.45 2.78
N ARG A 284 0.88 1.46 2.58
CA ARG A 284 0.61 2.58 1.67
C ARG A 284 1.70 2.65 0.62
N LEU A 285 1.31 2.78 -0.64
CA LEU A 285 2.21 2.93 -1.77
C LEU A 285 1.88 4.26 -2.46
N TYR A 286 2.91 5.08 -2.66
CA TYR A 286 2.82 6.39 -3.29
C TYR A 286 3.33 6.25 -4.73
N TRP A 287 2.47 6.56 -5.69
CA TRP A 287 2.70 6.35 -7.12
C TRP A 287 2.87 7.68 -7.83
N GLN A 288 3.93 7.82 -8.62
CA GLN A 288 4.10 8.93 -9.56
C GLN A 288 4.22 8.39 -10.99
N LYS A 289 3.79 9.18 -11.97
CA LYS A 289 3.96 8.85 -13.38
C LYS A 289 5.43 9.03 -13.78
N GLN A 290 5.98 8.06 -14.49
CA GLN A 290 7.23 8.13 -15.23
C GLN A 290 6.92 7.86 -16.69
N GLY A 291 6.84 8.92 -17.50
CA GLY A 291 6.20 8.84 -18.81
C GLY A 291 4.71 8.51 -18.65
N GLN A 292 4.27 7.40 -19.26
CA GLN A 292 2.89 6.90 -19.16
C GLN A 292 2.68 5.88 -18.02
N GLU A 293 3.75 5.44 -17.37
CA GLU A 293 3.70 4.35 -16.39
C GLU A 293 3.67 4.85 -14.95
N TRP A 294 2.78 4.28 -14.13
CA TRP A 294 2.79 4.50 -12.68
C TRP A 294 3.88 3.67 -12.00
N LYS A 295 4.72 4.32 -11.20
CA LYS A 295 5.80 3.72 -10.42
C LYS A 295 5.70 4.12 -8.96
N ILE A 296 6.05 3.19 -8.06
CA ILE A 296 6.11 3.43 -6.62
C ILE A 296 7.34 4.31 -6.34
N SER A 297 7.09 5.52 -5.84
CA SER A 297 8.11 6.49 -5.42
C SER A 297 8.29 6.51 -3.89
N GLY A 298 7.41 5.86 -3.15
CA GLY A 298 7.57 5.72 -1.71
C GLY A 298 6.57 4.76 -1.11
N GLU A 299 6.90 4.25 0.08
CA GLU A 299 6.04 3.34 0.81
C GLU A 299 6.01 3.65 2.30
N GLU A 300 4.89 3.30 2.93
CA GLU A 300 4.74 3.33 4.38
C GLU A 300 4.12 2.01 4.87
N TRP A 301 4.50 1.64 6.08
CA TRP A 301 3.94 0.51 6.81
C TRP A 301 3.46 0.98 8.18
N ARG A 302 2.27 0.54 8.58
CA ARG A 302 1.74 0.66 9.94
C ARG A 302 1.31 -0.71 10.41
N SER A 303 1.99 -1.23 11.42
CA SER A 303 1.65 -2.52 12.03
C SER A 303 0.28 -2.40 12.68
N LEU A 304 -0.65 -3.28 12.30
CA LEU A 304 -1.96 -3.42 12.94
C LEU A 304 -2.28 -4.92 13.01
N PRO A 305 -1.93 -5.57 14.14
CA PRO A 305 -2.35 -6.93 14.42
C PRO A 305 -3.87 -7.06 14.28
N SER A 306 -4.33 -7.97 13.43
CA SER A 306 -5.75 -8.18 13.15
C SER A 306 -6.04 -9.68 13.03
N LYS A 307 -6.81 -10.21 13.98
CA LYS A 307 -7.32 -11.60 13.92
C LYS A 307 -8.30 -11.78 12.76
N GLU A 308 -9.16 -10.79 12.54
CA GLU A 308 -10.11 -10.76 11.42
C GLU A 308 -9.38 -10.94 10.07
N LEU A 309 -8.28 -10.22 9.86
CA LEU A 309 -7.50 -10.35 8.62
C LEU A 309 -6.82 -11.72 8.49
N GLU A 310 -6.40 -12.33 9.60
CA GLU A 310 -5.86 -13.71 9.61
C GLU A 310 -6.94 -14.74 9.22
N GLU A 311 -8.15 -14.57 9.74
CA GLU A 311 -9.31 -15.41 9.44
C GLU A 311 -9.72 -15.26 7.96
N GLU A 312 -9.80 -14.04 7.44
CA GLU A 312 -10.07 -13.76 6.01
C GLU A 312 -8.98 -14.36 5.11
N TYR A 313 -7.71 -14.24 5.51
CA TYR A 313 -6.58 -14.86 4.82
C TYR A 313 -6.72 -16.39 4.79
N LEU A 314 -6.94 -17.03 5.94
CA LEU A 314 -7.06 -18.49 6.03
C LEU A 314 -8.27 -18.97 5.23
N GLN A 315 -9.40 -18.28 5.29
CA GLN A 315 -10.61 -18.63 4.54
C GLN A 315 -10.38 -18.53 3.03
N THR A 316 -9.68 -17.49 2.56
CA THR A 316 -9.30 -17.35 1.14
C THR A 316 -8.40 -18.51 0.71
N ARG A 317 -7.34 -18.80 1.49
CA ARG A 317 -6.40 -19.88 1.18
C ARG A 317 -7.02 -21.27 1.29
N ARG A 318 -7.99 -21.46 2.18
CA ARG A 318 -8.78 -22.68 2.28
C ARG A 318 -9.50 -22.96 0.96
N GLY A 319 -10.15 -21.97 0.36
CA GLY A 319 -10.80 -22.13 -0.94
C GLY A 319 -9.82 -22.56 -2.05
N GLU A 320 -8.65 -21.92 -2.12
CA GLU A 320 -7.59 -22.27 -3.07
C GLU A 320 -7.05 -23.70 -2.85
N ILE A 321 -6.82 -24.08 -1.58
CA ILE A 321 -6.33 -25.40 -1.19
C ILE A 321 -7.34 -26.49 -1.51
N LEU A 322 -8.63 -26.27 -1.25
CA LEU A 322 -9.67 -27.27 -1.58
C LEU A 322 -9.75 -27.50 -3.08
N ASN A 323 -9.73 -26.43 -3.89
CA ASN A 323 -9.69 -26.55 -5.36
C ASN A 323 -8.42 -27.26 -5.85
N TRP A 324 -7.28 -27.01 -5.20
CA TRP A 324 -6.02 -27.69 -5.49
C TRP A 324 -6.07 -29.19 -5.12
N LEU A 325 -6.66 -29.55 -3.97
CA LEU A 325 -6.81 -30.94 -3.51
C LEU A 325 -7.70 -31.77 -4.45
N VAL A 326 -8.74 -31.16 -5.04
CA VAL A 326 -9.59 -31.84 -6.04
C VAL A 326 -8.75 -32.34 -7.21
N ARG A 327 -7.83 -31.52 -7.75
CA ARG A 327 -6.94 -31.92 -8.85
C ARG A 327 -5.99 -33.04 -8.44
N TRP A 328 -5.44 -32.97 -7.22
CA TRP A 328 -4.58 -34.02 -6.69
C TRP A 328 -5.33 -35.35 -6.54
N VAL A 329 -6.52 -35.35 -5.93
CA VAL A 329 -7.36 -36.55 -5.79
C VAL A 329 -7.74 -37.13 -7.15
N GLN A 330 -8.05 -36.30 -8.15
CA GLN A 330 -8.34 -36.76 -9.50
C GLN A 330 -7.14 -37.45 -10.17
N SER A 331 -5.93 -36.89 -10.05
CA SER A 331 -4.71 -37.55 -10.55
C SER A 331 -4.46 -38.90 -9.88
N TRP A 332 -4.67 -38.97 -8.56
CA TRP A 332 -4.54 -40.21 -7.79
C TRP A 332 -5.58 -41.24 -8.24
N GLN A 333 -6.87 -40.90 -8.32
CA GLN A 333 -7.92 -41.83 -8.74
C GLN A 333 -7.70 -42.37 -10.16
N LYS A 334 -7.13 -41.56 -11.06
CA LYS A 334 -6.80 -41.98 -12.43
C LYS A 334 -5.58 -42.90 -12.51
N GLY A 335 -4.80 -43.05 -11.44
CA GLY A 335 -3.50 -43.69 -11.49
C GLY A 335 -2.48 -42.93 -12.37
N ASP A 336 -2.72 -41.64 -12.62
CA ASP A 336 -1.81 -40.79 -13.41
C ASP A 336 -0.63 -40.37 -12.54
N LEU A 337 0.44 -41.18 -12.61
CA LEU A 337 1.59 -41.06 -11.73
C LEU A 337 2.38 -39.77 -11.94
N GLU A 338 2.52 -39.32 -13.19
CA GLU A 338 3.23 -38.09 -13.52
C GLU A 338 2.49 -36.86 -12.98
N SER A 339 1.17 -36.78 -13.20
CA SER A 339 0.37 -35.70 -12.63
C SER A 339 0.32 -35.76 -11.10
N TYR A 340 0.19 -36.96 -10.53
CA TYR A 340 0.14 -37.15 -9.08
C TYR A 340 1.42 -36.70 -8.39
N ILE A 341 2.58 -37.12 -8.91
CA ILE A 341 3.86 -36.82 -8.27
C ILE A 341 4.21 -35.33 -8.37
N ALA A 342 3.68 -34.63 -9.38
CA ALA A 342 3.87 -33.20 -9.52
C ALA A 342 3.31 -32.41 -8.32
N PHE A 343 2.34 -32.94 -7.57
CA PHE A 343 1.83 -32.30 -6.35
C PHE A 343 2.78 -32.38 -5.15
N TYR A 344 3.82 -33.22 -5.20
CA TYR A 344 4.76 -33.42 -4.09
C TYR A 344 5.97 -32.51 -4.21
N ASP A 345 6.39 -31.96 -3.07
CA ASP A 345 7.66 -31.27 -2.94
C ASP A 345 8.83 -32.25 -3.21
N PRO A 346 9.96 -31.83 -3.81
CA PRO A 346 11.12 -32.70 -4.00
C PRO A 346 11.58 -33.44 -2.74
N GLN A 347 11.44 -32.82 -1.56
CA GLN A 347 11.81 -33.38 -0.26
C GLN A 347 10.62 -33.95 0.53
N ALA A 348 9.48 -34.17 -0.12
CA ALA A 348 8.26 -34.60 0.54
C ALA A 348 8.42 -35.92 1.31
N LYS A 349 7.64 -36.06 2.38
CA LYS A 349 7.55 -37.28 3.19
C LYS A 349 6.15 -37.90 3.08
N GLN A 350 6.05 -39.18 2.77
CA GLN A 350 4.80 -39.95 2.78
C GLN A 350 4.99 -41.17 3.67
N GLY A 351 4.51 -41.10 4.92
CA GLY A 351 4.85 -42.08 5.96
C GLY A 351 6.37 -42.23 6.10
N ASN A 352 6.90 -43.44 5.84
CA ASN A 352 8.34 -43.73 5.93
C ASN A 352 9.13 -43.37 4.64
N LEU A 353 8.44 -43.00 3.55
CA LEU A 353 9.09 -42.65 2.30
C LEU A 353 9.55 -41.18 2.35
N ILE A 354 10.84 -40.97 2.07
CA ILE A 354 11.45 -39.63 2.08
C ILE A 354 11.96 -39.30 0.69
N GLY A 355 11.51 -38.17 0.16
CA GLY A 355 11.86 -37.65 -1.15
C GLY A 355 10.87 -38.08 -2.23
N ARG A 356 10.55 -37.14 -3.12
CA ARG A 356 9.60 -37.33 -4.22
C ARG A 356 9.90 -38.56 -5.08
N LYS A 357 11.18 -38.83 -5.35
CA LYS A 357 11.62 -39.99 -6.14
C LYS A 357 11.20 -41.32 -5.51
N LYS A 358 11.39 -41.49 -4.19
CA LYS A 358 10.99 -42.73 -3.50
C LYS A 358 9.48 -42.90 -3.46
N ILE A 359 8.73 -41.80 -3.33
CA ILE A 359 7.26 -41.82 -3.40
C ILE A 359 6.81 -42.27 -4.79
N TYR A 360 7.43 -41.73 -5.86
CA TYR A 360 7.17 -42.12 -7.23
C TYR A 360 7.38 -43.62 -7.47
N GLU A 361 8.58 -44.13 -7.14
CA GLU A 361 8.96 -45.53 -7.35
C GLU A 361 8.01 -46.47 -6.61
N HIS A 362 7.68 -46.15 -5.35
CA HIS A 362 6.72 -46.93 -4.56
C HIS A 362 5.32 -46.96 -5.20
N LYS A 363 4.82 -45.80 -5.66
CA LYS A 363 3.49 -45.73 -6.30
C LYS A 363 3.47 -46.39 -7.67
N GLN A 364 4.55 -46.31 -8.43
CA GLN A 364 4.68 -47.02 -9.71
C GLN A 364 4.49 -48.52 -9.52
N THR A 365 5.23 -49.13 -8.59
CA THR A 365 5.09 -50.56 -8.28
C THR A 365 3.69 -50.90 -7.76
N LEU A 366 3.15 -50.08 -6.84
CA LEU A 366 1.83 -50.30 -6.26
C LEU A 366 0.72 -50.27 -7.32
N TRP A 367 0.71 -49.26 -8.19
CA TRP A 367 -0.37 -49.05 -9.16
C TRP A 367 -0.27 -49.95 -10.39
N GLN A 368 0.94 -50.42 -10.74
CA GLN A 368 1.09 -51.50 -11.72
C GLN A 368 0.47 -52.80 -11.21
N SER A 369 0.58 -53.09 -9.91
CA SER A 369 -0.01 -54.29 -9.31
C SER A 369 -1.52 -54.13 -9.07
N ASP A 370 -1.95 -53.01 -8.51
CA ASP A 370 -3.34 -52.77 -8.13
C ASP A 370 -3.66 -51.27 -8.18
N ALA A 371 -4.19 -50.83 -9.32
CA ALA A 371 -4.44 -49.42 -9.56
C ALA A 371 -5.60 -48.87 -8.69
N PRO A 372 -5.59 -47.57 -8.39
CA PRO A 372 -6.71 -46.90 -7.73
C PRO A 372 -8.00 -47.02 -8.55
N LYS A 373 -9.12 -47.26 -7.86
CA LYS A 373 -10.47 -47.25 -8.44
C LYS A 373 -11.26 -46.04 -7.95
N ARG A 374 -11.21 -45.78 -6.65
CA ARG A 374 -11.90 -44.67 -6.01
C ARG A 374 -11.02 -44.05 -4.95
N VAL A 375 -10.94 -42.73 -4.96
CA VAL A 375 -10.26 -41.93 -3.94
C VAL A 375 -11.20 -40.83 -3.51
N TYR A 376 -11.51 -40.78 -2.22
CA TYR A 376 -12.35 -39.74 -1.65
C TYR A 376 -11.65 -39.05 -0.48
N LEU A 377 -11.77 -37.73 -0.43
CA LEU A 377 -11.38 -36.91 0.71
C LEU A 377 -12.58 -36.08 1.17
N GLY A 378 -12.96 -36.25 2.43
CA GLY A 378 -14.10 -35.60 3.05
C GLY A 378 -13.76 -34.98 4.40
N ASN A 379 -14.68 -34.16 4.92
CA ASN A 379 -14.56 -33.51 6.22
C ASN A 379 -13.22 -32.78 6.39
N LEU A 380 -12.83 -32.01 5.36
CA LEU A 380 -11.54 -31.34 5.30
C LEU A 380 -11.54 -30.07 6.14
N GLU A 381 -10.64 -30.05 7.11
CA GLU A 381 -10.25 -28.88 7.89
C GLU A 381 -8.89 -28.37 7.37
N VAL A 382 -8.77 -27.04 7.22
CA VAL A 382 -7.53 -26.38 6.83
C VAL A 382 -7.16 -25.39 7.91
N THR A 383 -5.96 -25.54 8.47
CA THR A 383 -5.42 -24.68 9.53
C THR A 383 -4.03 -24.16 9.17
N LEU A 384 -3.60 -23.08 9.82
CA LEU A 384 -2.24 -22.58 9.69
C LEU A 384 -1.23 -23.57 10.32
N HIS A 385 -0.09 -23.74 9.67
CA HIS A 385 1.01 -24.57 10.17
C HIS A 385 2.34 -23.85 9.95
N PRO A 386 3.37 -23.95 10.82
CA PRO A 386 4.62 -23.19 10.65
C PRO A 386 5.27 -23.30 9.27
N ARG A 387 5.17 -24.47 8.61
CA ARG A 387 5.67 -24.64 7.23
C ARG A 387 4.75 -24.12 6.12
N GLY A 388 3.47 -23.87 6.40
CA GLY A 388 2.46 -23.50 5.42
C GLY A 388 1.06 -23.76 5.97
N PHE A 389 0.37 -24.78 5.48
CA PHE A 389 -0.99 -25.14 5.89
C PHE A 389 -1.06 -26.60 6.28
N LYS A 390 -1.90 -26.92 7.27
CA LYS A 390 -2.22 -28.29 7.62
C LYS A 390 -3.64 -28.57 7.18
N VAL A 391 -3.79 -29.61 6.37
CA VAL A 391 -5.07 -30.19 5.99
C VAL A 391 -5.28 -31.45 6.81
N SER A 392 -6.46 -31.64 7.36
CA SER A 392 -6.86 -32.87 8.05
C SER A 392 -8.26 -33.27 7.64
N GLY A 393 -8.52 -34.55 7.43
CA GLY A 393 -9.84 -35.04 7.06
C GLY A 393 -9.90 -36.55 6.90
N ILE A 394 -10.99 -37.04 6.34
CA ILE A 394 -11.24 -38.47 6.11
C ILE A 394 -10.84 -38.84 4.70
N GLN A 395 -10.05 -39.90 4.57
CA GLN A 395 -9.76 -40.57 3.31
C GLN A 395 -10.54 -41.88 3.24
N GLU A 396 -11.10 -42.15 2.06
CA GLU A 396 -11.58 -43.49 1.66
C GLU A 396 -10.91 -43.88 0.34
N TYR A 397 -10.41 -45.11 0.29
CA TYR A 397 -9.72 -45.67 -0.86
C TYR A 397 -10.32 -47.01 -1.24
N GLU A 398 -10.45 -47.25 -2.55
CA GLU A 398 -10.73 -48.55 -3.14
C GLU A 398 -9.81 -48.75 -4.34
N SER A 399 -9.21 -49.95 -4.45
CA SER A 399 -8.42 -50.36 -5.60
C SER A 399 -9.24 -51.20 -6.59
N LEU A 400 -8.70 -51.45 -7.78
CA LEU A 400 -9.36 -52.28 -8.79
C LEU A 400 -9.51 -53.74 -8.35
N LYS A 401 -8.53 -54.29 -7.61
CA LYS A 401 -8.59 -55.66 -7.06
C LYS A 401 -9.38 -55.75 -5.74
N GLY A 402 -10.03 -54.67 -5.31
CA GLY A 402 -11.02 -54.69 -4.23
C GLY A 402 -10.47 -54.42 -2.82
N TYR A 403 -9.18 -54.06 -2.68
CA TYR A 403 -8.67 -53.55 -1.40
C TYR A 403 -9.37 -52.23 -1.05
N LYS A 404 -9.77 -52.09 0.22
CA LYS A 404 -10.43 -50.89 0.74
C LYS A 404 -9.79 -50.42 2.03
N ASP A 405 -9.62 -49.11 2.17
CA ASP A 405 -9.25 -48.51 3.43
C ASP A 405 -10.01 -47.21 3.73
N ARG A 406 -10.06 -46.89 5.02
CA ARG A 406 -10.65 -45.68 5.55
C ARG A 406 -9.84 -45.20 6.74
N GLY A 407 -9.48 -43.93 6.73
CA GLY A 407 -8.61 -43.38 7.77
C GLY A 407 -8.56 -41.87 7.79
N VAL A 408 -7.93 -41.34 8.84
CA VAL A 408 -7.64 -39.91 8.95
C VAL A 408 -6.39 -39.60 8.14
N LYS A 409 -6.53 -38.65 7.21
CA LYS A 409 -5.45 -38.09 6.41
C LYS A 409 -4.99 -36.78 7.03
N LYS A 410 -3.67 -36.59 7.13
CA LYS A 410 -3.05 -35.31 7.49
C LYS A 410 -2.04 -34.94 6.42
N ILE A 411 -2.12 -33.71 5.93
CA ILE A 411 -1.25 -33.20 4.86
C ILE A 411 -0.70 -31.86 5.28
N ILE A 412 0.62 -31.71 5.29
CA ILE A 412 1.28 -30.42 5.41
C ILE A 412 1.57 -29.92 4.00
N LEU A 413 0.90 -28.84 3.63
CA LEU A 413 1.08 -28.13 2.37
C LEU A 413 2.02 -26.94 2.57
N VAL A 414 2.94 -26.74 1.64
CA VAL A 414 3.81 -25.57 1.60
C VAL A 414 3.49 -24.76 0.34
N PRO A 415 3.42 -23.41 0.41
CA PRO A 415 3.35 -22.59 -0.79
C PRO A 415 4.56 -22.83 -1.70
N SER A 416 4.32 -22.95 -3.00
CA SER A 416 5.34 -23.13 -4.03
C SER A 416 4.93 -22.36 -5.28
N GLY A 417 5.59 -21.23 -5.51
CA GLY A 417 5.12 -20.26 -6.50
C GLY A 417 3.74 -19.70 -6.13
N LEU A 418 2.76 -19.89 -7.02
CA LEU A 418 1.35 -19.50 -6.78
C LEU A 418 0.45 -20.68 -6.41
N GLU A 419 1.00 -21.89 -6.31
CA GLU A 419 0.29 -23.09 -5.92
C GLU A 419 0.84 -23.63 -4.59
N PHE A 420 0.50 -24.87 -4.28
CA PHE A 420 0.95 -25.61 -3.10
C PHE A 420 1.67 -26.89 -3.52
N LYS A 421 2.54 -27.39 -2.64
CA LYS A 421 3.12 -28.73 -2.72
C LYS A 421 2.91 -29.48 -1.41
N ILE A 422 2.75 -30.80 -1.50
CA ILE A 422 2.75 -31.70 -0.35
C ILE A 422 4.17 -31.78 0.18
N TRP A 423 4.38 -31.28 1.39
CA TRP A 423 5.63 -31.46 2.12
C TRP A 423 5.61 -32.71 2.98
N GLN A 424 4.47 -33.01 3.58
CA GLN A 424 4.31 -34.19 4.43
C GLN A 424 2.89 -34.72 4.31
N GLU A 425 2.77 -36.04 4.30
CA GLU A 425 1.53 -36.77 4.23
C GLU A 425 1.56 -37.96 5.19
N ASP A 426 0.59 -37.99 6.09
CA ASP A 426 0.40 -39.06 7.07
C ASP A 426 -1.03 -39.60 6.96
N TRP A 427 -1.18 -40.91 7.14
CA TRP A 427 -2.47 -41.59 7.18
C TRP A 427 -2.54 -42.52 8.38
N LYS A 428 -3.68 -42.55 9.06
CA LYS A 428 -3.94 -43.45 10.18
C LYS A 428 -5.32 -44.06 10.03
N LYS A 429 -5.39 -45.40 10.06
CA LYS A 429 -6.66 -46.15 10.04
C LYS A 429 -7.57 -45.68 11.16
N ILE A 430 -8.85 -45.46 10.84
CA ILE A 430 -9.89 -45.26 11.86
C ILE A 430 -10.29 -46.64 12.37
N LYS A 431 -10.31 -46.78 13.70
CA LYS A 431 -10.74 -48.02 14.36
C LYS A 431 -12.24 -48.22 14.21
#